data_AF-A0A2T0W2C4-F1
#
_entry.id   AF-A0A2T0W2C4-F1
#
_cell.length_a   1.000
_cell.length_b   1.000
_cell.length_c   1.000
_cell.angle_alpha   90.00
_cell.angle_beta   90.00
_cell.angle_gamma   90.00
#
_symmetry.space_group_name_H-M   'P 1'
#
loop_
_entity.id
_entity.type
_entity.pdbx_description
1 polymer ?
#
loop_
_entity_poly.entity_id
_entity_poly.type
_entity_poly.pdbx_seq_one_letter_code
_entity_poly.pdbx_strand_id
1 'polypeptide(L)'
;MRKAINNLSVAMTASLLVACSNPTASTSEQATGGAGPMRSSLVNATIESSFSQAIAACANYVVSGTSLSSLGSYGFQPSGSKYIIALENPDVLGNSKVVAAPRRDECRVTASPTNFRDNNTVASWVEPALIRADFEKRLRPLNEYVAETYFVKNGVAVDLRRSSGGGGTNVILKRQ
;
A
#
# COMPACT_ATOMS: atom_id res chain seq x y z
N MET A 1 -29.85 1.65 52.52
CA MET A 1 -31.21 1.49 51.96
C MET A 1 -31.09 0.70 50.65
N ARG A 2 -31.31 -0.62 50.72
CA ARG A 2 -32.33 -1.38 49.96
C ARG A 2 -32.48 -1.06 48.46
N LYS A 3 -32.11 -2.08 47.66
CA LYS A 3 -32.85 -2.68 46.52
C LYS A 3 -32.88 -1.88 45.19
N ALA A 4 -32.98 -2.47 44.00
CA ALA A 4 -32.90 -3.85 43.48
C ALA A 4 -33.10 -3.79 41.95
N ILE A 5 -32.38 -4.66 41.22
CA ILE A 5 -32.83 -5.52 40.08
C ILE A 5 -33.51 -4.86 38.85
N ASN A 6 -32.96 -5.09 37.64
CA ASN A 6 -33.67 -5.85 36.60
C ASN A 6 -32.74 -6.28 35.44
N ASN A 7 -32.59 -7.61 35.35
CA ASN A 7 -32.18 -8.36 34.16
C ASN A 7 -33.17 -8.12 33.02
N LEU A 8 -32.70 -8.09 31.78
CA LEU A 8 -33.48 -8.64 30.66
C LEU A 8 -32.54 -9.18 29.57
N SER A 9 -32.38 -10.50 29.59
CA SER A 9 -32.01 -11.30 28.41
C SER A 9 -33.16 -11.24 27.41
N VAL A 10 -32.86 -10.99 26.14
CA VAL A 10 -33.68 -11.49 25.03
C VAL A 10 -32.73 -12.00 23.94
N ALA A 11 -32.55 -13.31 23.92
CA ALA A 11 -32.19 -14.04 22.73
C ALA A 11 -33.45 -14.16 21.87
N MET A 12 -33.38 -13.80 20.59
CA MET A 12 -34.44 -14.11 19.63
C MET A 12 -33.79 -14.65 18.36
N THR A 13 -33.77 -15.98 18.28
CA THR A 13 -33.57 -16.77 17.07
C THR A 13 -34.72 -16.51 16.10
N ALA A 14 -34.40 -16.16 14.86
CA ALA A 14 -35.31 -16.29 13.72
C ALA A 14 -34.63 -17.17 12.66
N SER A 15 -35.19 -18.34 12.43
CA SER A 15 -34.85 -19.23 11.33
C SER A 15 -35.88 -19.13 10.22
N LEU A 16 -35.40 -19.44 9.00
CA LEU A 16 -36.09 -19.77 7.76
C LEU A 16 -36.70 -18.63 6.92
N LEU A 17 -36.18 -18.49 5.70
CA LEU A 17 -36.87 -19.02 4.51
C LEU A 17 -35.88 -19.20 3.34
N VAL A 18 -35.81 -20.45 2.87
CA VAL A 18 -35.17 -20.87 1.63
C VAL A 18 -36.07 -20.42 0.47
N ALA A 19 -35.54 -19.60 -0.42
CA ALA A 19 -36.13 -19.37 -1.74
C ALA A 19 -35.30 -20.14 -2.77
N CYS A 20 -35.86 -21.24 -3.27
CA CYS A 20 -35.38 -21.92 -4.46
C CYS A 20 -35.76 -21.09 -5.68
N SER A 21 -34.79 -20.40 -6.29
CA SER A 21 -34.91 -19.90 -7.66
C SER A 21 -34.20 -20.87 -8.59
N ASN A 22 -34.99 -21.56 -9.42
CA ASN A 22 -34.50 -22.34 -10.55
C ASN A 22 -33.69 -21.44 -11.49
N PRO A 23 -32.43 -21.76 -11.83
CA PRO A 23 -31.82 -21.23 -13.03
C PRO A 23 -32.33 -22.04 -14.24
N THR A 24 -33.11 -21.37 -15.06
CA THR A 24 -33.45 -21.78 -16.43
C THR A 24 -32.18 -22.16 -17.17
N ALA A 25 -32.18 -23.34 -17.78
CA ALA A 25 -31.13 -23.78 -18.68
C ALA A 25 -31.06 -22.83 -19.89
N SER A 26 -29.92 -22.17 -20.05
CA SER A 26 -29.48 -21.61 -21.33
C SER A 26 -28.18 -22.30 -21.73
N THR A 27 -28.32 -23.24 -22.65
CA THR A 27 -27.22 -23.87 -23.36
C THR A 27 -26.53 -22.87 -24.29
N SER A 28 -25.21 -22.81 -24.14
CA SER A 28 -24.19 -22.63 -25.18
C SER A 28 -24.20 -21.34 -26.01
N GLU A 29 -23.28 -20.43 -25.69
CA GLU A 29 -22.51 -19.70 -26.71
C GLU A 29 -21.18 -19.15 -26.11
N GLN A 30 -20.08 -19.70 -26.64
CA GLN A 30 -18.71 -19.17 -26.67
C GLN A 30 -18.15 -18.43 -25.43
N ALA A 31 -17.39 -19.18 -24.64
CA ALA A 31 -16.31 -18.64 -23.82
C ALA A 31 -15.17 -18.13 -24.72
N THR A 32 -15.00 -16.80 -24.82
CA THR A 32 -13.72 -16.17 -25.18
C THR A 32 -13.72 -14.68 -24.80
N GLY A 33 -12.79 -14.27 -23.93
CA GLY A 33 -12.19 -12.92 -24.03
C GLY A 33 -12.68 -11.78 -23.12
N GLY A 34 -13.07 -12.02 -21.87
CA GLY A 34 -13.54 -10.93 -20.96
C GLY A 34 -12.72 -10.66 -19.69
N ALA A 35 -11.83 -11.57 -19.26
CA ALA A 35 -11.23 -11.51 -17.92
C ALA A 35 -9.90 -10.72 -17.83
N GLY A 36 -9.31 -10.34 -18.95
CA GLY A 36 -7.99 -9.68 -19.01
C GLY A 36 -7.94 -8.28 -18.37
N PRO A 37 -8.85 -7.35 -18.71
CA PRO A 37 -8.78 -5.96 -18.21
C PRO A 37 -9.09 -5.81 -16.72
N MET A 38 -9.96 -6.68 -16.18
CA MET A 38 -10.39 -6.58 -14.79
C MET A 38 -9.31 -7.13 -13.83
N ARG A 39 -8.59 -8.18 -14.25
CA ARG A 39 -7.47 -8.75 -13.48
C ARG A 39 -6.23 -7.85 -13.49
N SER A 40 -5.92 -7.19 -14.61
CA SER A 40 -4.79 -6.26 -14.70
C SER A 40 -4.96 -5.01 -13.82
N SER A 41 -6.18 -4.47 -13.75
CA SER A 41 -6.55 -3.33 -12.88
C SER A 41 -6.39 -3.66 -11.39
N LEU A 42 -6.86 -4.83 -10.95
CA LEU A 42 -6.77 -5.27 -9.55
C LEU A 42 -5.33 -5.49 -9.08
N VAL A 43 -4.45 -5.97 -9.95
CA VAL A 43 -3.04 -6.18 -9.60
C VAL A 43 -2.28 -4.86 -9.51
N ASN A 44 -2.55 -3.89 -10.40
CA ASN A 44 -1.99 -2.54 -10.28
C ASN A 44 -2.41 -1.88 -8.96
N ALA A 45 -3.66 -2.04 -8.54
CA ALA A 45 -4.15 -1.54 -7.26
C ALA A 45 -3.48 -2.23 -6.06
N THR A 46 -3.20 -3.53 -6.16
CA THR A 46 -2.52 -4.29 -5.09
C THR A 46 -1.07 -3.84 -4.92
N ILE A 47 -0.35 -3.62 -6.03
CA ILE A 47 1.03 -3.14 -6.00
C ILE A 47 1.07 -1.69 -5.51
N GLU A 48 0.19 -0.82 -6.01
CA GLU A 48 0.05 0.55 -5.53
C GLU A 48 -0.21 0.60 -4.01
N SER A 49 -1.16 -0.20 -3.53
CA SER A 49 -1.49 -0.29 -2.11
C SER A 49 -0.28 -0.76 -1.30
N SER A 50 0.35 -1.88 -1.71
CA SER A 50 1.53 -2.42 -1.04
C SER A 50 2.68 -1.42 -1.01
N PHE A 51 2.92 -0.73 -2.12
CA PHE A 51 3.93 0.31 -2.24
C PHE A 51 3.62 1.49 -1.32
N SER A 52 2.38 1.96 -1.29
CA SER A 52 1.93 3.03 -0.40
C SER A 52 2.14 2.69 1.07
N GLN A 53 1.80 1.46 1.49
CA GLN A 53 2.03 1.01 2.86
C GLN A 53 3.53 0.95 3.19
N ALA A 54 4.36 0.47 2.26
CA ALA A 54 5.80 0.46 2.41
C ALA A 54 6.39 1.88 2.56
N ILE A 55 5.90 2.85 1.77
CA ILE A 55 6.28 4.27 1.87
C ILE A 55 5.94 4.83 3.25
N ALA A 56 4.70 4.65 3.71
CA ALA A 56 4.25 5.13 5.01
C ALA A 56 5.05 4.53 6.17
N ALA A 57 5.29 3.22 6.15
CA ALA A 57 6.09 2.54 7.16
C ALA A 57 7.55 3.03 7.16
N CYS A 58 8.17 3.15 5.97
CA CYS A 58 9.51 3.69 5.85
C CYS A 58 9.62 5.13 6.33
N ALA A 59 8.64 5.98 6.04
CA ALA A 59 8.63 7.37 6.48
C ALA A 59 8.55 7.45 8.01
N ASN A 60 7.68 6.66 8.64
CA ASN A 60 7.61 6.58 10.10
C ASN A 60 8.89 6.00 10.72
N TYR A 61 9.55 5.03 10.08
CA TYR A 61 10.87 4.56 10.50
C TYR A 61 11.91 5.70 10.50
N VAL A 62 11.96 6.51 9.43
CA VAL A 62 12.88 7.64 9.32
C VAL A 62 12.59 8.73 10.37
N VAL A 63 11.31 8.97 10.68
CA VAL A 63 10.89 9.99 11.64
C VAL A 63 11.12 9.58 13.09
N SER A 64 10.81 8.35 13.47
CA SER A 64 10.77 7.94 14.89
C SER A 64 11.53 6.65 15.21
N GLY A 65 12.19 6.03 14.23
CA GLY A 65 12.84 4.73 14.41
C GLY A 65 11.85 3.56 14.56
N THR A 66 10.57 3.78 14.26
CA THR A 66 9.54 2.75 14.38
C THR A 66 9.88 1.55 13.49
N SER A 67 9.84 0.34 14.06
CA SER A 67 10.06 -0.90 13.32
C SER A 67 9.07 -1.05 12.16
N LEU A 68 9.54 -1.65 11.06
CA LEU A 68 8.70 -1.98 9.89
C LEU A 68 7.80 -3.21 10.11
N SER A 69 7.71 -3.75 11.32
CA SER A 69 6.90 -4.94 11.64
C SER A 69 5.42 -4.78 11.33
N SER A 70 4.89 -3.55 11.28
CA SER A 70 3.53 -3.26 10.83
C SER A 70 3.28 -3.68 9.38
N LEU A 71 4.32 -3.82 8.55
CA LEU A 71 4.17 -4.32 7.18
C LEU A 71 3.68 -5.78 7.13
N GLY A 72 3.86 -6.55 8.21
CA GLY A 72 3.36 -7.92 8.32
C GLY A 72 1.84 -8.01 8.17
N SER A 73 1.07 -7.06 8.69
CA SER A 73 -0.40 -7.06 8.53
C SER A 73 -0.85 -6.78 7.10
N TYR A 74 0.06 -6.29 6.25
CA TYR A 74 -0.16 -6.07 4.82
C TYR A 74 0.43 -7.17 3.95
N GLY A 75 0.83 -8.31 4.55
CA GLY A 75 1.33 -9.48 3.83
C GLY A 75 2.82 -9.46 3.51
N PHE A 76 3.58 -8.46 3.98
CA PHE A 76 5.03 -8.45 3.83
C PHE A 76 5.67 -9.50 4.72
N GLN A 77 6.60 -10.25 4.15
CA GLN A 77 7.42 -11.23 4.88
C GLN A 77 8.77 -10.61 5.24
N PRO A 78 9.25 -10.79 6.49
CA PRO A 78 10.59 -10.37 6.87
C PRO A 78 11.65 -11.23 6.16
N SER A 79 12.71 -10.59 5.67
CA SER A 79 13.85 -11.24 5.01
C SER A 79 15.13 -10.50 5.40
N GLY A 80 15.83 -11.01 6.41
CA GLY A 80 16.94 -10.31 7.03
C GLY A 80 16.47 -8.98 7.63
N SER A 81 17.09 -7.86 7.25
CA SER A 81 16.67 -6.53 7.70
C SER A 81 15.52 -5.92 6.89
N LYS A 82 15.04 -6.59 5.84
CA LYS A 82 14.07 -6.06 4.87
C LYS A 82 12.70 -6.71 5.04
N TYR A 83 11.67 -6.05 4.54
CA TYR A 83 10.33 -6.61 4.39
C TYR A 83 9.99 -6.70 2.91
N ILE A 84 9.51 -7.87 2.46
CA ILE A 84 9.29 -8.17 1.06
C ILE A 84 7.89 -8.74 0.89
N ILE A 85 7.14 -8.22 -0.09
CA ILE A 85 5.95 -8.90 -0.60
C ILE A 85 6.20 -9.24 -2.07
N ALA A 86 6.06 -10.52 -2.40
CA ALA A 86 6.06 -10.99 -3.78
C ALA A 86 4.61 -11.04 -4.27
N LEU A 87 4.37 -10.50 -5.45
CA LEU A 87 3.06 -10.39 -6.08
C LEU A 87 3.20 -11.04 -7.45
N GLU A 88 2.59 -12.22 -7.61
CA GLU A 88 2.62 -12.97 -8.86
C GLU A 88 1.51 -12.47 -9.79
N ASN A 89 1.88 -12.03 -11.00
CA ASN A 89 0.91 -11.74 -12.06
C ASN A 89 1.45 -12.19 -13.42
N PRO A 90 1.17 -13.44 -13.82
CA PRO A 90 1.70 -14.01 -15.06
C PRO A 90 1.18 -13.30 -16.31
N ASP A 91 0.03 -12.63 -16.25
CA ASP A 91 -0.69 -12.13 -17.43
C ASP A 91 -0.28 -10.70 -17.85
N VAL A 92 0.43 -9.93 -17.01
CA VAL A 92 0.71 -8.50 -17.26
C VAL A 92 2.10 -8.03 -16.80
N LEU A 93 2.57 -8.49 -15.64
CA LEU A 93 3.75 -7.92 -14.98
C LEU A 93 4.84 -8.96 -14.69
N GLY A 94 4.56 -10.26 -14.77
CA GLY A 94 5.44 -11.29 -14.23
C GLY A 94 5.58 -11.20 -12.71
N ASN A 95 6.63 -11.81 -12.17
CA ASN A 95 6.92 -11.78 -10.73
C ASN A 95 7.26 -10.36 -10.27
N SER A 96 6.28 -9.71 -9.66
CA SER A 96 6.45 -8.38 -9.06
C SER A 96 6.83 -8.51 -7.60
N LYS A 97 7.51 -7.51 -7.05
CA LYS A 97 7.75 -7.42 -5.62
C LYS A 97 7.86 -5.98 -5.17
N VAL A 98 7.42 -5.75 -3.94
CA VAL A 98 7.68 -4.52 -3.20
C VAL A 98 8.60 -4.87 -2.04
N VAL A 99 9.67 -4.09 -1.87
CA VAL A 99 10.67 -4.28 -0.83
C VAL A 99 10.79 -3.00 -0.03
N ALA A 100 10.65 -3.08 1.28
CA ALA A 100 11.00 -2.02 2.22
C ALA A 100 12.30 -2.40 2.95
N ALA A 101 13.33 -1.57 2.82
CA ALA A 101 14.67 -1.85 3.33
C ALA A 101 15.15 -0.66 4.18
N PRO A 102 15.06 -0.76 5.52
CA PRO A 102 15.59 0.24 6.43
C PRO A 102 17.12 0.18 6.47
N ARG A 103 17.75 1.33 6.65
CA ARG A 103 19.18 1.54 6.86
C ARG A 103 19.38 2.60 7.95
N ARG A 104 20.64 2.85 8.32
CA ARG A 104 20.97 3.95 9.23
C ARG A 104 20.61 5.27 8.56
N ASP A 105 19.64 5.98 9.14
CA ASP A 105 19.13 7.31 8.73
C ASP A 105 18.36 7.38 7.40
N GLU A 106 18.13 6.25 6.72
CA GLU A 106 17.31 6.17 5.50
C GLU A 106 16.47 4.89 5.45
N CYS A 107 15.40 4.90 4.66
CA CYS A 107 14.63 3.71 4.32
C CYS A 107 14.34 3.71 2.82
N ARG A 108 14.65 2.60 2.15
CA ARG A 108 14.45 2.44 0.71
C ARG A 108 13.24 1.57 0.44
N VAL A 109 12.33 2.05 -0.39
CA VAL A 109 11.24 1.27 -0.96
C VAL A 109 11.54 0.99 -2.43
N THR A 110 11.50 -0.26 -2.83
CA THR A 110 11.71 -0.69 -4.22
C THR A 110 10.49 -1.41 -4.73
N ALA A 111 9.97 -1.01 -5.89
CA ALA A 111 8.98 -1.77 -6.66
C ALA A 111 9.64 -2.33 -7.93
N SER A 112 9.42 -3.61 -8.20
CA SER A 112 9.86 -4.27 -9.44
C SER A 112 8.74 -5.16 -9.99
N PRO A 113 8.68 -5.39 -11.32
CA PRO A 113 9.65 -4.98 -12.34
C PRO A 113 9.54 -3.50 -12.73
N THR A 114 10.56 -2.98 -13.43
CA THR A 114 10.62 -1.60 -13.96
C THR A 114 9.49 -1.23 -14.92
N ASN A 115 8.63 -2.18 -15.31
CA ASN A 115 7.46 -1.94 -16.18
C ASN A 115 6.39 -1.04 -15.55
N PHE A 116 6.55 -0.65 -14.28
CA PHE A 116 6.07 0.65 -13.77
C PHE A 116 6.80 1.78 -14.52
N ARG A 117 6.50 1.91 -15.82
CA ARG A 117 7.31 2.60 -16.84
C ARG A 117 7.48 4.10 -16.63
N ASP A 118 6.93 4.67 -15.57
CA ASP A 118 7.15 6.07 -15.28
C ASP A 118 7.45 6.29 -13.79
N ASN A 119 8.59 6.94 -13.54
CA ASN A 119 8.89 7.53 -12.23
C ASN A 119 7.75 8.46 -11.78
N ASN A 120 6.99 9.02 -12.72
CA ASN A 120 5.80 9.82 -12.44
C ASN A 120 4.66 8.99 -11.84
N THR A 121 4.41 7.77 -12.33
CA THR A 121 3.38 6.89 -11.77
C THR A 121 3.72 6.53 -10.34
N VAL A 122 4.95 6.08 -10.07
CA VAL A 122 5.38 5.76 -8.71
C VAL A 122 5.36 7.00 -7.81
N ALA A 123 5.73 8.18 -8.34
CA ALA A 123 5.65 9.43 -7.60
C ALA A 123 4.22 9.82 -7.22
N SER A 124 3.24 9.53 -8.08
CA SER A 124 1.82 9.80 -7.78
C SER A 124 1.29 9.00 -6.58
N TRP A 125 1.97 7.91 -6.18
CA TRP A 125 1.61 7.11 -5.01
C TRP A 125 2.29 7.58 -3.72
N VAL A 126 3.45 8.23 -3.82
CA VAL A 126 4.26 8.61 -2.64
C VAL A 126 3.57 9.68 -1.82
N GLU A 127 3.14 10.78 -2.46
CA GLU A 127 2.53 11.91 -1.75
C GLU A 127 1.23 11.51 -1.01
N PRO A 128 0.26 10.84 -1.65
CA PRO A 128 -0.93 10.36 -0.95
C PRO A 128 -0.63 9.37 0.18
N ALA A 129 0.41 8.54 0.05
CA ALA A 129 0.83 7.63 1.11
C ALA A 129 1.36 8.38 2.34
N LEU A 130 2.15 9.43 2.13
CA LEU A 130 2.67 10.27 3.22
C LEU A 130 1.57 11.09 3.88
N ILE A 131 0.67 11.69 3.11
CA ILE A 131 -0.47 12.46 3.64
C ILE A 131 -1.36 11.56 4.50
N ARG A 132 -1.70 10.35 4.03
CA ARG A 132 -2.46 9.36 4.83
C ARG A 132 -1.74 8.89 6.09
N ALA A 133 -0.42 9.05 6.14
CA ALA A 133 0.40 8.74 7.30
C ALA A 133 0.65 9.98 8.17
N ASP A 134 -0.19 11.02 8.09
CA ASP A 134 -0.13 12.25 8.86
C ASP A 134 1.16 13.06 8.66
N PHE A 135 1.75 13.03 7.46
CA PHE A 135 2.81 13.96 7.09
C PHE A 135 2.21 15.24 6.49
N GLU A 136 2.71 16.37 6.95
CA GLU A 136 2.39 17.67 6.39
C GLU A 136 3.27 17.94 5.17
N LYS A 137 2.65 18.21 4.01
CA LYS A 137 3.36 18.67 2.81
C LYS A 137 3.72 20.15 2.98
N ARG A 138 5.00 20.47 2.83
CA ARG A 138 5.52 21.84 2.88
C ARG A 138 6.34 22.15 1.64
N LEU A 139 6.47 23.44 1.35
CA LEU A 139 7.29 23.97 0.26
C LEU A 139 8.46 24.75 0.86
N ARG A 140 9.68 24.47 0.39
CA ARG A 140 10.88 25.22 0.71
C ARG A 140 11.32 25.99 -0.53
N PRO A 141 11.35 27.33 -0.52
CA PRO A 141 11.90 28.07 -1.65
C PRO A 141 13.38 27.75 -1.77
N LEU A 142 13.80 27.30 -2.96
CA LEU A 142 15.22 27.14 -3.32
C LEU A 142 15.76 28.43 -3.95
N ASN A 143 14.91 29.15 -4.69
CA ASN A 143 15.16 30.48 -5.24
C ASN A 143 13.81 31.17 -5.56
N GLU A 144 13.85 32.32 -6.23
CA GLU A 144 12.67 33.13 -6.58
C GLU A 144 11.65 32.40 -7.48
N TYR A 145 12.07 31.35 -8.19
CA TYR A 145 11.26 30.65 -9.20
C TYR A 145 10.99 29.18 -8.86
N VAL A 146 11.72 28.61 -7.91
CA VAL A 146 11.72 27.17 -7.64
C VAL A 146 11.50 26.93 -6.16
N ALA A 147 10.48 26.12 -5.85
CA ALA A 147 10.25 25.58 -4.53
C ALA A 147 10.35 24.05 -4.55
N GLU A 148 11.00 23.49 -3.53
CA GLU A 148 11.09 22.05 -3.31
C GLU A 148 9.97 21.60 -2.37
N THR A 149 9.27 20.53 -2.74
CA THR A 149 8.31 19.87 -1.86
C THR A 149 9.04 18.96 -0.89
N TYR A 150 8.77 19.12 0.40
CA TYR A 150 9.25 18.22 1.45
C TYR A 150 8.10 17.87 2.39
N PHE A 151 8.25 16.77 3.13
CA PHE A 151 7.21 16.25 4.01
C PHE A 151 7.70 16.28 5.46
N VAL A 152 6.87 16.76 6.38
CA VAL A 152 7.22 16.93 7.80
C VAL A 152 6.26 16.16 8.67
N LYS A 153 6.77 15.45 9.67
CA LYS A 153 5.96 14.88 10.75
C LYS A 153 6.70 15.00 12.06
N ASN A 154 6.02 15.44 13.11
CA ASN A 154 6.60 15.66 14.44
C ASN A 154 7.89 16.51 14.42
N GLY A 155 7.94 17.54 13.57
CA GLY A 155 9.10 18.42 13.41
C GLY A 155 10.28 17.82 12.62
N VAL A 156 10.19 16.56 12.17
CA VAL A 156 11.22 15.90 11.37
C VAL A 156 10.84 15.97 9.90
N ALA A 157 11.73 16.53 9.07
CA ALA A 157 11.57 16.56 7.63
C ALA A 157 12.14 15.28 6.98
N VAL A 158 11.42 14.77 5.97
CA VAL A 158 11.82 13.63 5.17
C VAL A 158 12.09 14.10 3.74
N ASP A 159 13.30 13.84 3.28
CA ASP A 159 13.73 14.00 1.90
C ASP A 159 13.37 12.75 1.08
N LEU A 160 12.95 12.97 -0.17
CA LEU A 160 12.49 11.94 -1.08
C LEU A 160 13.36 11.92 -2.34
N ARG A 161 14.20 10.90 -2.46
CA ARG A 161 15.00 10.68 -3.66
C ARG A 161 14.44 9.53 -4.47
N ARG A 162 14.33 9.73 -5.78
CA ARG A 162 13.83 8.73 -6.72
C ARG A 162 14.96 8.28 -7.63
N SER A 163 15.05 6.98 -7.88
CA SER A 163 16.01 6.43 -8.84
C SER A 163 15.47 5.15 -9.48
N SER A 164 15.57 5.04 -10.80
CA SER A 164 15.33 3.82 -11.54
C SER A 164 16.66 3.10 -11.82
N GLY A 165 16.69 1.77 -11.67
CA GLY A 165 17.90 0.98 -11.92
C GLY A 165 17.78 -0.45 -11.38
N GLY A 166 18.51 -1.40 -11.98
CA GLY A 166 18.56 -2.79 -11.51
C GLY A 166 17.22 -3.54 -11.58
N GLY A 167 16.34 -3.19 -12.52
CA GLY A 167 15.06 -3.89 -12.72
C GLY A 167 13.88 -3.35 -11.88
N GLY A 168 14.01 -2.18 -11.25
CA GLY A 168 12.91 -1.57 -10.48
C GLY A 168 13.06 -0.06 -10.26
N THR A 169 12.00 0.52 -9.67
CA THR A 169 11.94 1.92 -9.25
C THR A 169 12.15 1.99 -7.74
N ASN A 170 13.01 2.90 -7.30
CA ASN A 170 13.36 3.08 -5.90
C ASN A 170 12.90 4.46 -5.43
N VAL A 171 12.31 4.50 -4.24
CA VAL A 171 12.09 5.71 -3.45
C VAL A 171 12.92 5.58 -2.18
N ILE A 172 13.81 6.53 -1.95
CA ILE A 172 14.67 6.60 -0.78
C ILE A 172 14.14 7.74 0.08
N LEU A 173 13.71 7.40 1.28
CA LEU A 173 13.27 8.33 2.31
C LEU A 173 14.42 8.54 3.28
N LYS A 174 14.85 9.78 3.47
CA LYS A 174 15.98 10.13 4.35
C LYS A 174 15.58 11.24 5.31
N ARG A 175 16.05 11.17 6.55
CA ARG A 175 15.88 12.28 7.51
C ARG A 175 16.74 13.46 7.05
N GLN A 176 16.16 14.65 6.98
CA GLN A 176 16.89 15.90 6.75
C GLN A 176 17.61 16.37 8.01
#